data_AF-A0AAE2PX00-F1
#
_entry.id   AF-A0AAE2PX00-F1
#
_cell.length_a   1.000
_cell.length_b   1.000
_cell.length_c   1.000
_cell.angle_alpha   90.00
_cell.angle_beta   90.00
_cell.angle_gamma   90.00
#
_symmetry.space_group_name_H-M   'P 1'
#
loop_
_entity.id
_entity.type
_entity.pdbx_description
1 polymer ?
#
loop_
_entity_poly.entity_id
_entity_poly.type
_entity_poly.pdbx_seq_one_letter_code
_entity_poly.pdbx_strand_id
1 'polypeptide(L)'
;MTRHQRGVALLLVLWVLALLSLLLGGLAGWVQLESRQAAWHRQHTQAVLAAEAGVALAMQGLADPLQRKQWIADGREIPLVFDDAQLHVSLRSERGKLYLNSAEVGDFARLALACGATQAEAGQLAKDLEVRRNQGLAPFRVMEEVRQLPGMTQALYSALEPEISLWSGLDRPDPAFASALMRRALHLPHLNAVGVDPGEVLVIDSRAQRPGGYHAQLQVTVLLSPAQGSAQPYRVLRWQE
;
A
#
# COMPACT_ATOMS: atom_id res chain seq x y z
N MET A 1 0.35 64.61 54.12
CA MET A 1 0.99 63.50 53.35
C MET A 1 -0.10 62.52 52.90
N THR A 2 0.05 61.82 51.76
CA THR A 2 -0.81 60.71 51.23
C THR A 2 -1.84 60.95 50.10
N ARG A 3 -1.64 61.90 49.15
CA ARG A 3 -2.46 61.95 47.90
C ARG A 3 -1.83 61.33 46.64
N HIS A 4 -0.54 60.96 46.67
CA HIS A 4 0.16 60.40 45.50
C HIS A 4 0.15 58.86 45.41
N GLN A 5 -0.28 58.14 46.46
CA GLN A 5 -0.24 56.66 46.46
C GLN A 5 -1.43 55.99 45.75
N ARG A 6 -2.57 56.69 45.59
CA ARG A 6 -3.78 56.12 44.97
C ARG A 6 -3.68 55.98 43.44
N GLY A 7 -2.94 56.87 42.77
CA GLY A 7 -2.73 56.80 41.32
C GLY A 7 -1.83 55.63 40.90
N VAL A 8 -0.78 55.36 41.69
CA VAL A 8 0.13 54.23 41.47
C VAL A 8 -0.57 52.89 41.71
N ALA A 9 -1.42 52.81 42.74
CA ALA A 9 -2.21 51.60 43.04
C ALA A 9 -3.17 51.24 41.89
N LEU A 10 -3.86 52.23 41.31
CA LEU A 10 -4.78 52.00 40.18
C LEU A 10 -4.02 51.53 38.93
N LEU A 11 -2.85 52.13 38.66
CA LEU A 11 -1.99 51.75 37.53
C LEU A 11 -1.47 50.32 37.68
N LEU A 12 -1.06 49.92 38.89
CA LEU A 12 -0.69 48.54 39.20
C LEU A 12 -1.83 47.55 38.97
N VAL A 13 -3.05 47.85 39.42
CA VAL A 13 -4.22 46.98 39.22
C VAL A 13 -4.54 46.82 37.73
N LEU A 14 -4.52 47.92 36.96
CA LEU A 14 -4.74 47.87 35.52
C LEU A 14 -3.68 47.01 34.82
N TRP A 15 -2.41 47.15 35.21
CA TRP A 15 -1.34 46.30 34.67
C TRP A 15 -1.50 44.83 35.06
N VAL A 16 -1.89 44.53 36.29
CA VAL A 16 -2.16 43.16 36.73
C VAL A 16 -3.34 42.57 35.96
N LEU A 17 -4.43 43.32 35.78
CA LEU A 17 -5.58 42.88 34.98
C LEU A 17 -5.20 42.66 33.51
N ALA A 18 -4.36 43.53 32.94
CA ALA A 18 -3.87 43.37 31.57
C ALA A 18 -3.00 42.11 31.42
N LEU A 19 -2.08 41.87 32.35
CA LEU A 19 -1.24 40.66 32.37
C LEU A 19 -2.07 39.39 32.56
N LEU A 20 -3.02 39.40 33.50
CA LEU A 20 -3.93 38.27 33.71
C LEU A 20 -4.77 37.98 32.48
N SER A 21 -5.28 39.01 31.81
CA SER A 21 -6.08 38.86 30.57
C SER A 21 -5.24 38.26 29.44
N LEU A 22 -3.98 38.69 29.28
CA LEU A 22 -3.06 38.14 28.29
C LEU A 22 -2.75 36.67 28.58
N LEU A 23 -2.50 36.32 29.85
CA LEU A 23 -2.26 34.95 30.28
C LEU A 23 -3.48 34.05 30.03
N LEU A 24 -4.68 34.51 30.41
CA LEU A 24 -5.94 33.80 30.14
C LEU A 24 -6.19 33.60 28.64
N GLY A 25 -5.94 34.63 27.83
CA GLY A 25 -6.07 34.56 26.37
C GLY A 25 -5.10 33.55 25.75
N GLY A 26 -3.84 33.54 26.19
CA GLY A 26 -2.83 32.57 25.76
C GLY A 26 -3.21 31.13 26.11
N LEU A 27 -3.63 30.88 27.35
CA LEU A 27 -4.07 29.55 27.81
C LEU A 27 -5.32 29.07 27.05
N ALA A 28 -6.30 29.94 26.85
CA ALA A 28 -7.51 29.59 26.10
C ALA A 28 -7.17 29.22 24.64
N GLY A 29 -6.26 29.95 24.00
CA GLY A 29 -5.75 29.63 22.67
C GLY A 29 -5.05 28.28 22.61
N TRP A 30 -4.22 27.97 23.61
CA TRP A 30 -3.53 26.68 23.72
C TRP A 30 -4.49 25.50 23.88
N VAL A 31 -5.47 25.61 24.78
CA VAL A 31 -6.49 24.57 25.00
C VAL A 31 -7.32 24.33 23.74
N GLN A 32 -7.66 25.38 22.99
CA GLN A 32 -8.38 25.23 21.73
C GLN A 32 -7.53 24.52 20.67
N LEU A 33 -6.22 24.80 20.61
CA LEU A 33 -5.30 24.12 19.71
C LEU A 33 -5.18 22.63 20.05
N GLU A 34 -4.94 22.30 21.32
CA GLU A 34 -4.87 20.91 21.79
C GLU A 34 -6.17 20.14 21.51
N SER A 35 -7.32 20.77 21.73
CA SER A 35 -8.63 20.18 21.43
C SER A 35 -8.78 19.86 19.93
N ARG A 36 -8.36 20.78 19.04
CA ARG A 36 -8.38 20.56 17.59
C ARG A 36 -7.43 19.44 17.17
N GLN A 37 -6.22 19.39 17.74
CA GLN A 37 -5.25 18.32 17.49
C GLN A 37 -5.78 16.97 17.95
N ALA A 38 -6.38 16.89 19.14
CA ALA A 38 -6.98 15.67 19.66
C ALA A 38 -8.13 15.19 18.77
N ALA A 39 -8.99 16.10 18.30
CA ALA A 39 -10.05 15.76 17.36
C ALA A 39 -9.50 15.24 16.03
N TRP A 40 -8.47 15.90 15.47
CA TRP A 40 -7.83 15.46 14.23
C TRP A 40 -7.20 14.06 14.38
N HIS A 41 -6.44 13.82 15.46
CA HIS A 41 -5.85 12.51 15.72
C HIS A 41 -6.90 11.40 15.84
N ARG A 42 -8.02 11.66 16.52
CA ARG A 42 -9.14 10.70 16.60
C ARG A 42 -9.70 10.39 15.22
N GLN A 43 -10.00 11.41 14.42
CA GLN A 43 -10.60 11.23 13.10
C GLN A 43 -9.67 10.49 12.12
N HIS A 44 -8.38 10.83 12.15
CA HIS A 44 -7.35 10.14 11.38
C HIS A 44 -7.22 8.67 11.79
N THR A 45 -7.11 8.38 13.10
CA THR A 45 -7.02 7.00 13.62
C THR A 45 -8.25 6.18 13.22
N GLN A 46 -9.44 6.76 13.31
CA GLN A 46 -10.67 6.09 12.87
C GLN A 46 -10.67 5.79 11.36
N ALA A 47 -10.08 6.64 10.51
CA ALA A 47 -9.93 6.35 9.09
C ALA A 47 -8.96 5.19 8.85
N VAL A 48 -7.84 5.13 9.58
CA VAL A 48 -6.88 4.00 9.52
C VAL A 48 -7.55 2.70 9.94
N LEU A 49 -8.27 2.69 11.07
CA LEU A 49 -9.01 1.51 11.54
C LEU A 49 -10.11 1.07 10.55
N ALA A 50 -10.75 2.01 9.84
CA ALA A 50 -11.68 1.68 8.77
C ALA A 50 -10.96 1.04 7.56
N ALA A 51 -9.76 1.49 7.21
CA ALA A 51 -8.95 0.85 6.17
C ALA A 51 -8.51 -0.56 6.60
N GLU A 52 -8.11 -0.77 7.85
CA GLU A 52 -7.85 -2.10 8.42
C GLU A 52 -9.08 -3.01 8.37
N ALA A 53 -10.27 -2.46 8.66
CA ALA A 53 -11.53 -3.20 8.53
C ALA A 53 -11.78 -3.66 7.09
N GLY A 54 -11.43 -2.84 6.08
CA GLY A 54 -11.49 -3.24 4.68
C GLY A 54 -10.61 -4.45 4.35
N VAL A 55 -9.40 -4.51 4.92
CA VAL A 55 -8.52 -5.69 4.78
C VAL A 55 -9.14 -6.91 5.46
N ALA A 56 -9.67 -6.75 6.68
CA ALA A 56 -10.33 -7.84 7.40
C ALA A 56 -11.56 -8.38 6.65
N LEU A 57 -12.38 -7.50 6.07
CA LEU A 57 -13.53 -7.87 5.24
C LEU A 57 -13.11 -8.64 3.99
N ALA A 58 -12.03 -8.23 3.33
CA ALA A 58 -11.47 -8.96 2.20
C ALA A 58 -11.03 -10.37 2.58
N MET A 59 -10.33 -10.51 3.70
CA MET A 59 -9.89 -11.81 4.21
C MET A 59 -11.07 -12.71 4.58
N GLN A 60 -12.09 -12.16 5.25
CA GLN A 60 -13.32 -12.89 5.57
C GLN A 60 -14.04 -13.35 4.29
N GLY A 61 -14.13 -12.48 3.30
CA GLY A 61 -14.77 -12.76 2.02
C GLY A 61 -14.04 -13.82 1.18
N LEU A 62 -12.71 -13.85 1.23
CA LEU A 62 -11.90 -14.92 0.61
C LEU A 62 -12.07 -16.26 1.33
N ALA A 63 -12.21 -16.24 2.66
CA ALA A 63 -12.45 -17.45 3.46
C ALA A 63 -13.84 -18.05 3.18
N ASP A 64 -14.88 -17.24 3.00
CA ASP A 64 -16.25 -17.67 2.74
C ASP A 64 -16.44 -18.19 1.28
N PRO A 65 -16.72 -19.49 1.06
CA PRO A 65 -16.92 -20.05 -0.28
C PRO A 65 -18.05 -19.40 -1.09
N LEU A 66 -19.08 -18.86 -0.42
CA LEU A 66 -20.21 -18.21 -1.08
C LEU A 66 -19.84 -16.83 -1.62
N GLN A 67 -18.99 -16.11 -0.90
CA GLN A 67 -18.56 -14.75 -1.26
C GLN A 67 -17.29 -14.72 -2.09
N ARG A 68 -16.45 -15.76 -2.04
CA ARG A 68 -15.14 -15.82 -2.71
C ARG A 68 -15.19 -15.42 -4.19
N LYS A 69 -16.27 -15.70 -4.91
CA LYS A 69 -16.42 -15.33 -6.34
C LYS A 69 -16.54 -13.82 -6.59
N GLN A 70 -16.89 -13.04 -5.56
CA GLN A 70 -16.98 -11.57 -5.60
C GLN A 70 -15.62 -10.91 -5.35
N TRP A 71 -14.72 -11.61 -4.64
CA TRP A 71 -13.39 -11.15 -4.26
C TRP A 71 -12.35 -11.57 -5.30
N ILE A 72 -12.33 -10.85 -6.42
CA ILE A 72 -11.49 -11.15 -7.58
C ILE A 72 -10.16 -10.42 -7.46
N ALA A 73 -9.04 -11.15 -7.52
CA ALA A 73 -7.70 -10.60 -7.31
C ALA A 73 -7.03 -10.03 -8.59
N ASP A 74 -7.80 -9.35 -9.44
CA ASP A 74 -7.32 -8.72 -10.69
C ASP A 74 -7.06 -7.21 -10.56
N GLY A 75 -7.23 -6.67 -9.36
CA GLY A 75 -7.04 -5.25 -9.04
C GLY A 75 -8.28 -4.38 -9.25
N ARG A 76 -9.45 -4.95 -9.56
CA ARG A 76 -10.69 -4.18 -9.58
C ARG A 76 -11.05 -3.67 -8.19
N GLU A 77 -11.59 -2.46 -8.11
CA GLU A 77 -12.07 -1.89 -6.85
C GLU A 77 -13.45 -2.45 -6.48
N ILE A 78 -13.58 -2.85 -5.22
CA ILE A 78 -14.78 -3.35 -4.60
C ILE A 78 -15.23 -2.29 -3.60
N PRO A 79 -16.32 -1.55 -3.89
CA PRO A 79 -16.85 -0.56 -2.97
C PRO A 79 -17.56 -1.26 -1.81
N LEU A 80 -17.23 -0.87 -0.59
CA LEU A 80 -17.81 -1.39 0.65
C LEU A 80 -18.14 -0.22 1.58
N VAL A 81 -18.92 -0.51 2.62
CA VAL A 81 -19.23 0.45 3.68
C VAL A 81 -18.91 -0.20 5.02
N PHE A 82 -18.22 0.53 5.88
CA PHE A 82 -17.96 0.11 7.25
C PHE A 82 -18.25 1.28 8.19
N ASP A 83 -19.31 1.12 8.99
CA ASP A 83 -19.85 2.19 9.84
C ASP A 83 -20.16 3.47 9.04
N ASP A 84 -19.50 4.60 9.34
CA ASP A 84 -19.63 5.87 8.62
C ASP A 84 -18.62 6.02 7.47
N ALA A 85 -17.73 5.04 7.26
CA ALA A 85 -16.67 5.09 6.26
C ALA A 85 -17.07 4.42 4.94
N GLN A 86 -16.77 5.10 3.83
CA GLN A 86 -16.76 4.51 2.50
C GLN A 86 -15.41 3.84 2.27
N LEU A 87 -15.43 2.58 1.87
CA LEU A 87 -14.23 1.78 1.62
C LEU A 87 -14.12 1.43 0.14
N HIS A 88 -12.92 1.51 -0.40
CA HIS A 88 -12.56 0.99 -1.71
C HIS A 88 -11.45 -0.04 -1.51
N VAL A 89 -11.78 -1.31 -1.69
CA VAL A 89 -10.85 -2.41 -1.49
C VAL A 89 -10.52 -3.06 -2.83
N SER A 90 -9.24 -3.28 -3.13
CA SER A 90 -8.81 -4.03 -4.31
C SER A 90 -7.83 -5.12 -3.93
N LEU A 91 -7.89 -6.23 -4.66
CA LEU A 91 -7.03 -7.39 -4.43
C LEU A 91 -6.21 -7.62 -5.70
N ARG A 92 -4.93 -7.91 -5.55
CA ARG A 92 -4.05 -8.25 -6.68
C ARG A 92 -3.28 -9.53 -6.38
N SER A 93 -3.36 -10.49 -7.29
CA SER A 93 -2.58 -11.72 -7.22
C SER A 93 -1.16 -11.50 -7.74
N GLU A 94 -0.18 -12.08 -7.04
CA GLU A 94 1.19 -12.16 -7.55
C GLU A 94 1.31 -13.04 -8.79
N ARG A 95 0.35 -13.95 -9.05
CA ARG A 95 0.34 -14.82 -10.25
C ARG A 95 0.28 -14.04 -11.56
N GLY A 96 -0.24 -12.82 -11.55
CA GLY A 96 -0.29 -11.93 -12.72
C GLY A 96 1.05 -11.25 -13.06
N LYS A 97 2.06 -11.42 -12.22
CA LYS A 97 3.39 -10.79 -12.36
C LYS A 97 4.43 -11.80 -12.84
N LEU A 98 5.50 -11.29 -13.44
CA LEU A 98 6.60 -12.10 -13.95
C LEU A 98 7.48 -12.61 -12.79
N TYR A 99 7.55 -13.93 -12.63
CA TYR A 99 8.37 -14.54 -11.58
C TYR A 99 9.84 -14.59 -11.96
N LEU A 100 10.66 -13.70 -11.40
CA LEU A 100 12.03 -13.49 -11.89
C LEU A 100 12.99 -14.65 -11.69
N ASN A 101 12.68 -15.63 -10.84
CA ASN A 101 13.61 -16.75 -10.61
C ASN A 101 13.49 -17.84 -11.68
N SER A 102 12.34 -18.04 -12.31
CA SER A 102 12.16 -19.05 -13.37
C SER A 102 11.61 -18.51 -14.70
N ALA A 103 11.19 -17.24 -14.77
CA ALA A 103 10.68 -16.64 -15.99
C ALA A 103 11.64 -16.78 -17.19
N GLU A 104 11.07 -16.95 -18.38
CA GLU A 104 11.86 -16.94 -19.61
C GLU A 104 12.63 -15.62 -19.75
N VAL A 105 13.91 -15.71 -20.07
CA VAL A 105 14.79 -14.54 -20.22
C VAL A 105 14.26 -13.59 -21.30
N GLY A 106 13.65 -14.13 -22.37
CA GLY A 106 12.99 -13.37 -23.41
C GLY A 106 11.73 -12.63 -22.93
N ASP A 107 10.95 -13.20 -22.01
CA ASP A 107 9.79 -12.53 -21.41
C ASP A 107 10.24 -11.35 -20.54
N PHE A 108 11.34 -11.50 -19.79
CA PHE A 108 11.89 -10.39 -19.01
C PHE A 108 12.36 -9.23 -19.90
N ALA A 109 13.04 -9.52 -21.01
CA ALA A 109 13.43 -8.48 -21.98
C ALA A 109 12.21 -7.78 -22.60
N ARG A 110 11.18 -8.53 -23.00
CA ARG A 110 9.92 -7.96 -23.53
C ARG A 110 9.23 -7.06 -22.52
N LEU A 111 9.20 -7.46 -21.25
CA LEU A 111 8.65 -6.65 -20.18
C LEU A 111 9.46 -5.38 -19.94
N ALA A 112 10.79 -5.48 -19.89
CA ALA A 112 11.68 -4.31 -19.73
C ALA A 112 11.48 -3.28 -20.86
N LEU A 113 11.35 -3.74 -22.11
CA LEU A 113 11.00 -2.89 -23.25
C LEU A 113 9.65 -2.18 -23.04
N ALA A 114 8.63 -2.91 -22.59
CA ALA A 114 7.31 -2.34 -22.32
C ALA A 114 7.31 -1.31 -21.18
N CYS A 115 8.25 -1.44 -20.23
CA CYS A 115 8.51 -0.51 -19.14
C CYS A 115 9.42 0.67 -19.52
N GLY A 116 9.85 0.77 -20.78
CA GLY A 116 10.61 1.92 -21.31
C GLY A 116 12.11 1.71 -21.44
N ALA A 117 12.63 0.50 -21.26
CA ALA A 117 14.01 0.19 -21.59
C ALA A 117 14.26 0.26 -23.11
N THR A 118 15.48 0.60 -23.50
CA THR A 118 15.95 0.43 -24.87
C THR A 118 16.17 -1.04 -25.21
N GLN A 119 16.25 -1.37 -26.50
CA GLN A 119 16.53 -2.75 -26.94
C GLN A 119 17.89 -3.26 -26.45
N ALA A 120 18.89 -2.38 -26.35
CA ALA A 120 20.19 -2.72 -25.80
C ALA A 120 20.12 -3.02 -24.30
N GLU A 121 19.44 -2.17 -23.52
CA GLU A 121 19.26 -2.38 -22.08
C GLU A 121 18.45 -3.64 -21.78
N ALA A 122 17.34 -3.86 -22.49
CA ALA A 122 16.50 -5.05 -22.30
C ALA A 122 17.26 -6.34 -22.63
N GLY A 123 18.06 -6.34 -23.71
CA GLY A 123 18.92 -7.47 -24.07
C GLY A 123 20.02 -7.73 -23.04
N GLN A 124 20.61 -6.67 -22.50
CA GLN A 124 21.64 -6.77 -21.45
C GLN A 124 21.06 -7.31 -20.15
N LEU A 125 19.90 -6.81 -19.70
CA LEU A 125 19.20 -7.29 -18.51
C LEU A 125 18.81 -8.76 -18.61
N ALA A 126 18.34 -9.19 -19.79
CA ALA A 126 18.08 -10.59 -20.08
C ALA A 126 19.35 -11.45 -19.92
N LYS A 127 20.44 -11.03 -20.55
CA LYS A 127 21.72 -11.72 -20.47
C LYS A 127 22.24 -11.81 -19.03
N ASP A 128 22.13 -10.73 -18.26
CA ASP A 128 22.59 -10.70 -16.87
C ASP A 128 21.75 -11.62 -15.97
N LEU A 129 20.44 -11.68 -16.21
CA LEU A 129 19.55 -12.64 -15.55
C LEU A 129 19.95 -14.10 -15.86
N GLU A 130 20.23 -14.40 -17.13
CA GLU A 130 20.66 -15.72 -17.57
C GLU A 130 22.01 -16.12 -16.97
N VAL A 131 23.01 -15.22 -17.04
CA VAL A 131 24.34 -15.42 -16.48
C VAL A 131 24.24 -15.69 -14.98
N ARG A 132 23.43 -14.91 -14.25
CA ARG A 132 23.22 -15.11 -12.82
C ARG A 132 22.72 -16.51 -12.51
N ARG A 133 21.71 -16.98 -13.24
CA ARG A 133 21.13 -18.33 -13.06
C ARG A 133 22.12 -19.44 -13.39
N ASN A 134 22.86 -19.29 -14.50
CA ASN A 134 23.81 -20.30 -14.98
C ASN A 134 25.09 -20.38 -14.13
N GLN A 135 25.49 -19.28 -13.48
CA GLN A 135 26.63 -19.24 -12.57
C GLN A 135 26.32 -19.81 -11.17
N GLY A 136 25.11 -20.33 -10.95
CA GLY A 136 24.70 -20.91 -9.67
C GLY A 136 24.61 -19.88 -8.54
N LEU A 137 24.45 -18.59 -8.87
CA LEU A 137 24.18 -17.56 -7.88
C LEU A 137 22.84 -17.83 -7.21
N ALA A 138 22.70 -17.40 -5.96
CA ALA A 138 21.47 -17.58 -5.23
C ALA A 138 20.29 -16.90 -5.98
N PRO A 139 19.12 -17.58 -6.07
CA PRO A 139 17.91 -16.96 -6.58
C PRO A 139 17.60 -15.66 -5.84
N PHE A 140 16.90 -14.73 -6.50
CA PHE A 140 16.47 -13.49 -5.87
C PHE A 140 15.58 -13.79 -4.66
N ARG A 141 15.92 -13.17 -3.54
CA ARG A 141 15.18 -13.29 -2.26
C ARG A 141 14.50 -12.00 -1.87
N VAL A 142 15.07 -10.87 -2.29
CA VAL A 142 14.54 -9.53 -2.03
C VAL A 142 14.46 -8.74 -3.32
N MET A 143 13.47 -7.85 -3.43
CA MET A 143 13.23 -7.12 -4.68
C MET A 143 14.38 -6.16 -5.00
N GLU A 144 15.06 -5.65 -3.98
CA GLU A 144 16.19 -4.74 -4.07
C GLU A 144 17.41 -5.36 -4.77
N GLU A 145 17.54 -6.69 -4.80
CA GLU A 145 18.59 -7.36 -5.57
C GLU A 145 18.41 -7.17 -7.09
N VAL A 146 17.16 -7.00 -7.56
CA VAL A 146 16.87 -6.74 -8.98
C VAL A 146 17.41 -5.37 -9.39
N ARG A 147 17.42 -4.40 -8.47
CA ARG A 147 18.03 -3.08 -8.68
C ARG A 147 19.54 -3.15 -8.87
N GLN A 148 20.20 -4.22 -8.41
CA GLN A 148 21.65 -4.40 -8.55
C GLN A 148 22.05 -5.01 -9.89
N LEU A 149 21.09 -5.36 -10.76
CA LEU A 149 21.41 -5.82 -12.10
C LEU A 149 22.14 -4.72 -12.88
N PRO A 150 23.23 -5.06 -13.60
CA PRO A 150 23.92 -4.08 -14.44
C PRO A 150 22.96 -3.42 -15.44
N GLY A 151 23.06 -2.11 -15.59
CA GLY A 151 22.17 -1.33 -16.46
C GLY A 151 20.78 -1.05 -15.89
N MET A 152 20.45 -1.50 -14.67
CA MET A 152 19.19 -1.16 -14.01
C MET A 152 19.17 0.28 -13.50
N THR A 153 18.39 1.15 -14.14
CA THR A 153 18.18 2.52 -13.67
C THR A 153 17.04 2.58 -12.63
N GLN A 154 17.01 3.62 -11.80
CA GLN A 154 15.91 3.81 -10.85
C GLN A 154 14.55 3.94 -11.56
N ALA A 155 14.52 4.66 -12.68
CA ALA A 155 13.28 4.85 -13.45
C ALA A 155 12.76 3.51 -14.00
N LEU A 156 13.65 2.68 -14.56
CA LEU A 156 13.28 1.37 -15.07
C LEU A 156 12.87 0.41 -13.94
N TYR A 157 13.60 0.42 -12.83
CA TYR A 157 13.25 -0.37 -11.66
C TYR A 157 11.86 -0.02 -11.12
N SER A 158 11.56 1.28 -10.96
CA SER A 158 10.23 1.73 -10.51
C SER A 158 9.10 1.38 -11.49
N ALA A 159 9.40 1.27 -12.79
CA ALA A 159 8.44 0.82 -13.79
C ALA A 159 8.27 -0.71 -13.83
N LEU A 160 9.31 -1.48 -13.49
CA LEU A 160 9.30 -2.94 -13.46
C LEU A 160 8.72 -3.50 -12.17
N GLU A 161 8.99 -2.88 -11.01
CA GLU A 161 8.57 -3.32 -9.68
C GLU A 161 7.10 -3.79 -9.59
N PRO A 162 6.10 -3.06 -10.12
CA PRO A 162 4.71 -3.50 -10.03
C PRO A 162 4.38 -4.74 -10.91
N GLU A 163 5.24 -5.07 -11.86
CA GLU A 163 5.03 -6.12 -12.87
C GLU A 163 5.83 -7.40 -12.61
N ILE A 164 6.78 -7.37 -11.67
CA ILE A 164 7.66 -8.49 -11.32
C ILE A 164 7.33 -9.04 -9.93
N SER A 165 7.60 -10.32 -9.72
CA SER A 165 7.35 -11.01 -8.46
C SER A 165 8.48 -11.96 -8.10
N LEU A 166 8.67 -12.15 -6.79
CA LEU A 166 9.50 -13.21 -6.22
C LEU A 166 8.65 -14.31 -5.54
N TRP A 167 7.32 -14.23 -5.66
CA TRP A 167 6.38 -15.09 -4.92
C TRP A 167 5.42 -15.88 -5.81
N SER A 168 5.24 -15.50 -7.07
CA SER A 168 4.29 -16.16 -8.00
C SER A 168 4.55 -17.65 -8.20
N GLY A 169 5.82 -18.05 -8.38
CA GLY A 169 6.21 -19.43 -8.65
C GLY A 169 5.86 -19.94 -10.06
N LEU A 170 5.23 -19.13 -10.91
CA LEU A 170 4.87 -19.48 -12.28
C LEU A 170 5.95 -19.04 -13.28
N ASP A 171 6.34 -19.92 -14.20
CA ASP A 171 7.29 -19.58 -15.28
C ASP A 171 6.77 -18.47 -16.20
N ARG A 172 5.45 -18.42 -16.37
CA ARG A 172 4.78 -17.37 -17.14
C ARG A 172 3.56 -16.85 -16.37
N PRO A 173 3.29 -15.53 -16.38
CA PRO A 173 2.19 -14.96 -15.61
C PRO A 173 0.84 -15.52 -16.04
N ASP A 174 -0.06 -15.66 -15.07
CA ASP A 174 -1.44 -16.04 -15.31
C ASP A 174 -2.18 -14.89 -16.03
N PRO A 175 -2.68 -15.08 -17.27
CA PRO A 175 -3.29 -14.01 -18.05
C PRO A 175 -4.53 -13.39 -17.40
N ALA A 176 -5.22 -14.14 -16.53
CA ALA A 176 -6.40 -13.66 -15.82
C ALA A 176 -6.07 -12.54 -14.81
N PHE A 177 -4.88 -12.56 -14.23
CA PHE A 177 -4.42 -11.60 -13.22
C PHE A 177 -3.39 -10.59 -13.75
N ALA A 178 -2.87 -10.81 -14.96
CA ALA A 178 -1.87 -9.97 -15.58
C ALA A 178 -2.36 -8.51 -15.78
N SER A 179 -1.47 -7.54 -15.63
CA SER A 179 -1.77 -6.15 -15.94
C SER A 179 -2.00 -5.95 -17.45
N ALA A 180 -2.56 -4.79 -17.83
CA ALA A 180 -2.67 -4.45 -19.25
C ALA A 180 -1.30 -4.34 -19.93
N LEU A 181 -0.28 -3.85 -19.22
CA LEU A 181 1.09 -3.75 -19.69
C LEU A 181 1.69 -5.14 -19.90
N MET A 182 1.57 -6.02 -18.90
CA MET A 182 2.06 -7.40 -18.96
C MET A 182 1.44 -8.18 -20.11
N ARG A 183 0.11 -8.10 -20.28
CA ARG A 183 -0.60 -8.76 -21.39
C ARG A 183 -0.10 -8.30 -22.75
N ARG A 184 0.12 -6.98 -22.91
CA ARG A 184 0.66 -6.41 -24.15
C ARG A 184 2.10 -6.84 -24.38
N ALA A 185 2.95 -6.81 -23.35
CA ALA A 185 4.37 -7.14 -23.42
C ALA A 185 4.60 -8.60 -23.82
N LEU A 186 3.82 -9.52 -23.25
CA LEU A 186 4.01 -10.96 -23.41
C LEU A 186 2.99 -11.62 -24.36
N HIS A 187 2.15 -10.82 -25.03
CA HIS A 187 1.07 -11.30 -25.90
C HIS A 187 0.15 -12.33 -25.22
N LEU A 188 -0.21 -12.08 -23.96
CA LEU A 188 -1.10 -12.97 -23.22
C LEU A 188 -2.56 -12.75 -23.62
N PRO A 189 -3.41 -13.80 -23.62
CA PRO A 189 -4.83 -13.66 -23.88
C PRO A 189 -5.52 -12.84 -22.79
N HIS A 190 -6.64 -12.21 -23.12
CA HIS A 190 -7.47 -11.52 -22.14
C HIS A 190 -8.46 -12.51 -21.51
N LEU A 191 -8.14 -13.00 -20.32
CA LEU A 191 -8.98 -13.94 -19.57
C LEU A 191 -9.67 -13.25 -18.38
N ASN A 192 -10.81 -13.79 -17.96
CA ASN A 192 -11.53 -13.31 -16.78
C ASN A 192 -11.06 -14.08 -15.53
N ALA A 193 -10.78 -13.36 -14.45
CA ALA A 193 -10.33 -13.92 -13.18
C ALA A 193 -11.46 -14.45 -12.26
N VAL A 194 -12.73 -14.31 -12.65
CA VAL A 194 -13.86 -14.79 -11.84
C VAL A 194 -13.74 -16.30 -11.57
N GLY A 195 -13.60 -16.67 -10.29
CA GLY A 195 -13.51 -18.07 -9.86
C GLY A 195 -12.17 -18.75 -10.14
N VAL A 196 -11.19 -18.02 -10.70
CA VAL A 196 -9.81 -18.49 -10.85
C VAL A 196 -9.11 -18.40 -9.50
N ASP A 197 -8.32 -19.41 -9.15
CA ASP A 197 -7.51 -19.41 -7.94
C ASP A 197 -6.42 -18.33 -8.02
N PRO A 198 -6.44 -17.31 -7.15
CA PRO A 198 -5.46 -16.25 -7.17
C PRO A 198 -4.14 -16.64 -6.50
N GLY A 199 -3.99 -17.88 -6.02
CA GLY A 199 -2.77 -18.35 -5.37
C GLY A 199 -2.62 -17.86 -3.94
N GLU A 200 -1.44 -18.08 -3.37
CA GLU A 200 -1.23 -17.91 -1.93
C GLU A 200 -0.84 -16.48 -1.55
N VAL A 201 -0.18 -15.72 -2.42
CA VAL A 201 0.27 -14.36 -2.11
C VAL A 201 -0.62 -13.32 -2.79
N LEU A 202 -1.25 -12.49 -1.95
CA LEU A 202 -2.15 -11.43 -2.36
C LEU A 202 -1.67 -10.08 -1.83
N VAL A 203 -1.86 -9.05 -2.64
CA VAL A 203 -1.76 -7.66 -2.20
C VAL A 203 -3.18 -7.11 -2.08
N ILE A 204 -3.51 -6.59 -0.90
CA ILE A 204 -4.79 -5.98 -0.59
C ILE A 204 -4.55 -4.49 -0.40
N ASP A 205 -5.19 -3.66 -1.21
CA ASP A 205 -5.23 -2.22 -1.05
C ASP A 205 -6.60 -1.84 -0.50
N SER A 206 -6.64 -1.13 0.63
CA SER A 206 -7.86 -0.69 1.29
C SER A 206 -7.79 0.81 1.52
N ARG A 207 -8.69 1.55 0.88
CA ARG A 207 -8.81 3.00 1.04
C ARG A 207 -10.10 3.32 1.77
N ALA A 208 -9.99 4.03 2.88
CA ALA A 208 -11.12 4.50 3.65
C ALA A 208 -11.29 6.01 3.50
N GLN A 209 -12.53 6.43 3.31
CA GLN A 209 -12.94 7.84 3.31
C GLN A 209 -14.07 8.02 4.31
N ARG A 210 -13.88 8.98 5.22
CA ARG A 210 -14.84 9.30 6.28
C ARG A 210 -15.43 10.70 6.10
N PRO A 211 -16.58 11.00 6.73
CA PRO A 211 -17.17 12.33 6.71
C PRO A 211 -16.17 13.39 7.19
N GLY A 212 -16.17 14.55 6.54
CA GLY A 212 -15.21 15.63 6.86
C GLY A 212 -13.88 15.53 6.10
N GLY A 213 -13.73 14.61 5.15
CA GLY A 213 -12.59 14.53 4.23
C GLY A 213 -11.38 13.75 4.75
N TYR A 214 -11.51 13.12 5.92
CA TYR A 214 -10.49 12.23 6.46
C TYR A 214 -10.39 10.98 5.59
N HIS A 215 -9.17 10.63 5.20
CA HIS A 215 -8.90 9.44 4.43
C HIS A 215 -7.67 8.73 4.98
N ALA A 216 -7.63 7.42 4.76
CA ALA A 216 -6.48 6.58 5.01
C ALA A 216 -6.39 5.53 3.90
N GLN A 217 -5.18 5.11 3.56
CA GLN A 217 -4.92 4.02 2.64
C GLN A 217 -4.02 3.02 3.35
N LEU A 218 -4.29 1.75 3.13
CA LEU A 218 -3.51 0.68 3.69
C LEU A 218 -3.25 -0.35 2.59
N GLN A 219 -1.98 -0.68 2.37
CA GLN A 219 -1.56 -1.75 1.47
C GLN A 219 -0.92 -2.88 2.27
N VAL A 220 -1.50 -4.07 2.18
CA VAL A 220 -1.07 -5.26 2.92
C VAL A 220 -0.75 -6.38 1.94
N THR A 221 0.45 -6.94 2.03
CA THR A 221 0.79 -8.20 1.36
C THR A 221 0.57 -9.35 2.33
N VAL A 222 -0.29 -10.29 1.97
CA VAL A 222 -0.62 -11.47 2.78
C VAL A 222 -0.22 -12.75 2.06
N LEU A 223 0.25 -13.72 2.86
CA LEU A 223 0.36 -15.11 2.46
C LEU A 223 -0.82 -15.86 3.07
N LEU A 224 -1.70 -16.39 2.22
CA LEU A 224 -2.78 -17.28 2.60
C LEU A 224 -2.20 -18.61 3.07
N SER A 225 -2.60 -19.08 4.24
CA SER A 225 -2.20 -20.38 4.76
C SER A 225 -3.28 -21.41 4.42
N PRO A 226 -3.04 -22.36 3.50
CA PRO A 226 -4.03 -23.37 3.13
C PRO A 226 -4.23 -24.46 4.19
N ALA A 227 -3.46 -24.47 5.28
CA ALA A 227 -3.52 -25.51 6.29
C ALA A 227 -4.85 -25.49 7.05
N GLN A 228 -5.75 -26.42 6.72
CA GLN A 228 -6.95 -26.68 7.50
C GLN A 228 -6.57 -26.93 8.96
N GLY A 229 -6.93 -26.01 9.85
CA GLY A 229 -6.69 -26.12 11.30
C GLY A 229 -5.60 -25.21 11.87
N SER A 230 -4.94 -24.36 11.08
CA SER A 230 -4.10 -23.29 11.67
C SER A 230 -4.98 -22.21 12.30
N ALA A 231 -4.63 -21.76 13.51
CA ALA A 231 -5.33 -20.67 14.19
C ALA A 231 -5.20 -19.32 13.43
N GLN A 232 -4.25 -19.21 12.50
CA GLN A 232 -4.04 -18.05 11.65
C GLN A 232 -4.32 -18.43 10.18
N PRO A 233 -5.40 -17.91 9.56
CA PRO A 233 -5.75 -18.21 8.18
C PRO A 233 -4.82 -17.53 7.15
N TYR A 234 -4.03 -16.54 7.58
CA TYR A 234 -3.04 -15.87 6.76
C TYR A 234 -1.90 -15.30 7.60
N ARG A 235 -0.79 -14.96 6.95
CA ARG A 235 0.35 -14.25 7.52
C ARG A 235 0.58 -12.95 6.76
N VAL A 236 0.75 -11.84 7.49
CA VAL A 236 1.17 -10.57 6.87
C VAL A 236 2.66 -10.63 6.54
N LEU A 237 2.99 -10.38 5.28
CA LEU A 237 4.36 -10.28 4.78
C LEU A 237 4.84 -8.81 4.76
N ARG A 238 3.95 -7.88 4.42
CA ARG A 238 4.23 -6.44 4.34
C ARG A 238 3.00 -5.64 4.74
N TRP A 239 3.21 -4.53 5.46
CA TRP A 239 2.18 -3.59 5.89
C TRP A 239 2.66 -2.16 5.58
N GLN A 240 1.85 -1.38 4.86
CA GLN A 240 2.17 0.00 4.49
C GLN A 240 0.94 0.89 4.65
N GLU A 241 1.07 1.94 5.45
CA GLU A 241 0.09 3.01 5.69
C GLU A 241 0.45 4.29 4.94
#